data_AF-A0A7X9DNQ2-F1
#
_entry.id   AF-A0A7X9DNQ2-F1
#
_cell.length_a   1.000
_cell.length_b   1.000
_cell.length_c   1.000
_cell.angle_alpha   90.00
_cell.angle_beta   90.00
_cell.angle_gamma   90.00
#
_symmetry.space_group_name_H-M   'P 1'
#
loop_
_entity.id
_entity.type
_entity.pdbx_description
1 polymer ?
#
loop_
_entity_poly.entity_id
_entity_poly.type
_entity_poly.pdbx_seq_one_letter_code
_entity_poly.pdbx_strand_id
1 'polypeptide(L)'
;IKQLQTQHLKDMQIYRNQLNENRARYQTLMTASQPDMKAVYANIEERAKIRTEMEKKRADHVQAIRQILTDEQRVYFDQHAGNRKGFAGCGYGAGCRHGFGPGYGAGAGMQHRRGAGWNQ
;
A
#
# COMPACT_ATOMS: atom_id res chain seq x y z
N ILE A 1 -25.78 3.34 -1.87
CA ILE A 1 -24.35 3.37 -1.39
C ILE A 1 -23.64 2.02 -1.57
N LYS A 2 -24.10 0.92 -0.94
CA LYS A 2 -23.38 -0.39 -0.98
C LYS A 2 -23.03 -0.88 -2.39
N GLN A 3 -23.96 -0.80 -3.35
CA GLN A 3 -23.70 -1.19 -4.73
C GLN A 3 -22.60 -0.36 -5.39
N LEU A 4 -22.61 0.97 -5.21
CA LEU A 4 -21.56 1.87 -5.70
C LEU A 4 -20.18 1.51 -5.11
N GLN A 5 -20.14 1.16 -3.83
CA GLN A 5 -18.92 0.74 -3.15
C GLN A 5 -18.41 -0.59 -3.70
N THR A 6 -19.28 -1.61 -3.79
CA THR A 6 -18.91 -2.93 -4.31
C THR A 6 -18.39 -2.84 -5.75
N GLN A 7 -19.05 -2.04 -6.60
CA GLN A 7 -18.60 -1.86 -7.99
C GLN A 7 -17.23 -1.18 -8.05
N HIS A 8 -17.06 -0.07 -7.32
CA HIS A 8 -15.78 0.62 -7.26
C HIS A 8 -14.66 -0.31 -6.76
N LEU A 9 -14.91 -1.13 -5.74
CA LEU A 9 -13.93 -2.08 -5.22
C LEU A 9 -13.53 -3.14 -6.25
N LYS A 10 -14.49 -3.66 -7.03
CA LYS A 10 -14.22 -4.60 -8.13
C LYS A 10 -13.34 -3.96 -9.21
N ASP A 11 -13.71 -2.76 -9.67
CA ASP A 11 -12.95 -2.03 -10.69
C ASP A 11 -11.52 -1.77 -10.21
N MET A 12 -11.38 -1.31 -8.95
CA MET A 12 -10.08 -1.06 -8.34
C MET A 12 -9.26 -2.35 -8.13
N GLN A 13 -9.90 -3.51 -7.95
CA GLN A 13 -9.20 -4.78 -7.86
C GLN A 13 -8.57 -5.17 -9.21
N ILE A 14 -9.31 -4.97 -10.31
CA ILE A 14 -8.80 -5.22 -11.66
C ILE A 14 -7.56 -4.37 -11.94
N TYR A 15 -7.61 -3.06 -11.66
CA TYR A 15 -6.45 -2.17 -11.85
C TYR A 15 -5.25 -2.55 -10.96
N ARG A 16 -5.48 -3.03 -9.72
CA ARG A 16 -4.41 -3.52 -8.85
C ARG A 16 -3.74 -4.76 -9.43
N ASN A 17 -4.52 -5.69 -9.98
CA ASN A 17 -3.98 -6.88 -10.64
C ASN A 17 -3.11 -6.49 -11.83
N GLN A 18 -3.60 -5.60 -12.71
CA GLN A 18 -2.83 -5.09 -13.85
C GLN A 18 -1.54 -4.39 -13.44
N LEU A 19 -1.54 -3.61 -12.35
CA LEU A 19 -0.33 -3.00 -11.81
C LEU A 19 0.67 -4.04 -11.28
N ASN A 20 0.19 -5.12 -10.67
CA ASN A 20 1.06 -6.19 -10.17
C ASN A 20 1.72 -6.95 -11.31
N GLU A 21 0.96 -7.29 -12.36
CA GLU A 21 1.51 -7.90 -13.57
C GLU A 21 2.56 -7.00 -14.22
N ASN A 22 2.26 -5.71 -14.37
CA ASN A 22 3.21 -4.77 -14.95
C ASN A 22 4.46 -4.57 -14.09
N ARG A 23 4.35 -4.61 -12.77
CA ARG A 23 5.50 -4.57 -11.86
C ARG A 23 6.39 -5.81 -12.00
N ALA A 24 5.79 -7.00 -12.12
CA ALA A 24 6.54 -8.22 -12.37
C ALA A 24 7.29 -8.15 -13.71
N ARG A 25 6.62 -7.68 -14.78
CA ARG A 25 7.24 -7.46 -16.09
C ARG A 25 8.41 -6.47 -16.01
N TYR A 26 8.23 -5.34 -15.31
CA TYR A 26 9.30 -4.37 -15.09
C TYR A 26 10.53 -5.02 -14.44
N GLN A 27 10.32 -5.83 -13.40
CA GLN A 27 11.41 -6.52 -12.72
C GLN A 27 12.17 -7.42 -13.70
N THR A 28 11.46 -8.23 -14.50
CA THR A 28 12.07 -9.10 -15.51
C THR A 28 12.88 -8.31 -16.54
N LEU A 29 12.33 -7.20 -17.06
CA LEU A 29 13.00 -6.34 -18.04
C LEU A 29 14.29 -5.72 -17.47
N MET A 30 14.27 -5.31 -16.20
CA MET A 30 15.41 -4.70 -15.53
C MET A 30 16.50 -5.70 -15.13
N THR A 31 16.16 -6.97 -14.90
CA THR A 31 17.14 -8.02 -14.54
C THR A 31 17.71 -8.77 -15.74
N ALA A 32 17.29 -8.43 -16.96
CA ALA A 32 17.85 -9.02 -18.17
C ALA A 32 19.35 -8.66 -18.30
N SER A 33 20.16 -9.57 -18.86
CA SER A 33 21.59 -9.34 -19.09
C SER A 33 21.88 -8.16 -20.01
N GLN A 34 20.96 -7.89 -20.95
CA GLN A 34 20.94 -6.71 -21.80
C GLN A 34 19.52 -6.13 -21.78
N PRO A 35 19.23 -5.15 -20.92
CA PRO A 35 17.90 -4.57 -20.80
C PRO A 35 17.46 -3.82 -22.07
N ASP A 36 16.27 -4.15 -22.59
CA ASP A 36 15.59 -3.32 -23.59
C ASP A 36 14.92 -2.11 -22.90
N MET A 37 15.62 -0.98 -22.90
CA MET A 37 15.14 0.23 -22.25
C MET A 37 13.86 0.79 -22.89
N LYS A 38 13.59 0.52 -24.18
CA LYS A 38 12.35 0.94 -24.82
C LYS A 38 11.16 0.19 -24.23
N ALA A 39 11.31 -1.12 -24.01
CA ALA A 39 10.30 -1.94 -23.33
C ALA A 39 10.10 -1.51 -21.86
N VAL A 40 11.19 -1.13 -21.17
CA VAL A 40 11.11 -0.59 -19.80
C VAL A 40 10.29 0.71 -19.77
N TYR A 41 10.55 1.66 -20.66
CA TYR A 41 9.80 2.91 -20.73
C TYR A 41 8.33 2.69 -21.07
N ALA A 42 8.03 1.81 -22.03
CA ALA A 42 6.65 1.44 -22.37
C ALA A 42 5.90 0.86 -21.15
N ASN A 43 6.55 -0.01 -20.36
CA ASN A 43 5.96 -0.54 -19.13
C ASN A 43 5.70 0.56 -18.07
N ILE A 44 6.61 1.53 -17.93
CA ILE A 44 6.43 2.67 -17.03
C ILE A 44 5.23 3.51 -17.45
N GLU A 45 5.09 3.82 -18.73
CA GLU A 45 3.94 4.57 -19.26
C GLU A 45 2.62 3.83 -19.05
N GLU A 46 2.59 2.51 -19.27
CA GLU A 46 1.40 1.70 -19.01
C GLU A 46 1.00 1.74 -17.54
N ARG A 47 1.97 1.60 -16.62
CA ARG A 47 1.74 1.74 -15.18
C ARG A 47 1.23 3.13 -14.80
N ALA A 48 1.74 4.17 -15.43
CA ALA A 48 1.28 5.54 -15.21
C ALA A 48 -0.18 5.70 -15.66
N LYS A 49 -0.53 5.22 -16.85
CA LYS A 49 -1.91 5.22 -17.38
C LYS A 49 -2.86 4.50 -16.42
N ILE A 50 -2.51 3.31 -15.93
CA ILE A 50 -3.36 2.58 -14.97
C ILE A 50 -3.58 3.39 -13.69
N ARG A 51 -2.54 4.05 -13.15
CA ARG A 51 -2.67 4.91 -11.97
C ARG A 51 -3.59 6.09 -12.22
N THR A 52 -3.46 6.75 -13.36
CA THR A 52 -4.34 7.85 -13.75
C THR A 52 -5.80 7.40 -13.83
N GLU A 53 -6.07 6.24 -14.43
CA GLU A 53 -7.43 5.69 -14.47
C GLU A 53 -7.97 5.33 -13.08
N MET A 54 -7.13 4.76 -12.20
CA MET A 54 -7.50 4.54 -10.80
C MET A 54 -7.86 5.85 -10.07
N GLU A 55 -7.14 6.94 -10.32
CA GLU A 55 -7.41 8.24 -9.72
C GLU A 55 -8.72 8.84 -10.23
N LYS A 56 -8.96 8.79 -11.56
CA LYS A 56 -10.26 9.18 -12.14
C LYS A 56 -11.40 8.40 -11.51
N LYS A 57 -11.30 7.06 -11.43
CA LYS A 57 -12.33 6.20 -10.84
C LYS A 57 -12.57 6.49 -9.36
N ARG A 58 -11.55 6.91 -8.61
CA ARG A 58 -11.73 7.38 -7.22
C ARG A 58 -12.48 8.70 -7.17
N ALA A 59 -12.12 9.66 -8.01
CA ALA A 59 -12.80 10.95 -8.09
C ALA A 59 -14.29 10.75 -8.46
N ASP A 60 -14.57 9.95 -9.49
CA ASP A 60 -15.92 9.59 -9.91
C ASP A 60 -16.72 8.96 -8.77
N HIS A 61 -16.12 8.01 -8.05
CA HIS A 61 -16.77 7.34 -6.93
C HIS A 61 -17.11 8.30 -5.78
N VAL A 62 -16.19 9.20 -5.43
CA VAL A 62 -16.42 10.23 -4.40
C VAL A 62 -17.56 11.15 -4.82
N GLN A 63 -17.58 11.62 -6.07
CA GLN A 63 -18.66 12.49 -6.57
C GLN A 63 -20.00 11.76 -6.63
N ALA A 64 -20.02 10.49 -7.06
CA ALA A 64 -21.23 9.67 -7.08
C ALA A 64 -21.82 9.46 -5.67
N ILE A 65 -20.98 9.30 -4.64
CA ILE A 65 -21.46 9.27 -3.24
C ILE A 65 -21.96 10.66 -2.84
N ARG A 66 -21.23 11.73 -3.15
CA ARG A 66 -21.60 13.10 -2.78
C ARG A 66 -22.98 13.50 -3.33
N GLN A 67 -23.32 13.06 -4.55
CA GLN A 67 -24.61 13.34 -5.20
C GLN A 67 -25.84 12.75 -4.48
N ILE A 68 -25.66 11.68 -3.70
CA ILE A 68 -26.77 11.00 -3.00
C ILE A 68 -26.88 11.41 -1.52
N LEU A 69 -26.02 12.31 -1.05
CA LEU A 69 -26.01 12.83 0.32
C LEU A 69 -26.78 14.16 0.42
N THR A 70 -27.42 14.39 1.57
CA THR A 70 -28.00 15.70 1.92
C THR A 70 -26.91 16.76 2.09
N ASP A 71 -27.27 18.05 2.08
CA ASP A 71 -26.29 19.15 2.24
C ASP A 71 -25.49 19.02 3.54
N GLU A 72 -26.16 18.73 4.66
CA GLU A 72 -25.52 18.50 5.95
C GLU A 72 -24.57 17.30 5.90
N GLN A 73 -25.02 16.17 5.34
CA GLN A 73 -24.18 14.98 5.19
C GLN A 73 -22.97 15.23 4.29
N ARG A 74 -23.10 16.07 3.27
CA ARG A 74 -21.99 16.48 2.40
C ARG A 74 -20.94 17.29 3.15
N VAL A 75 -21.35 18.21 4.02
CA VAL A 75 -20.40 18.98 4.85
C VAL A 75 -19.57 18.04 5.72
N TYR A 76 -20.21 17.09 6.42
CA TYR A 76 -19.49 16.09 7.21
C TYR A 76 -18.61 15.19 6.33
N PHE A 77 -19.12 14.72 5.18
CA PHE A 77 -18.37 13.87 4.26
C PHE A 77 -17.14 14.57 3.68
N ASP A 78 -17.26 15.82 3.23
CA ASP A 78 -16.18 16.60 2.63
C ASP A 78 -15.08 16.91 3.67
N GLN A 79 -15.47 17.20 4.92
CA GLN A 79 -14.54 17.36 6.04
C GLN A 79 -13.71 16.09 6.30
N HIS A 80 -14.30 14.90 6.16
CA HIS A 80 -13.60 13.63 6.38
C HIS A 80 -12.84 13.15 5.13
N ALA A 81 -13.27 13.55 3.94
CA ALA A 81 -12.62 13.21 2.67
C ALA A 81 -11.24 13.88 2.52
N GLY A 82 -11.10 15.12 3.00
CA GLY A 82 -9.82 15.85 3.04
C GLY A 82 -8.94 15.53 4.26
N ASN A 83 -9.53 15.08 5.36
CA ASN A 83 -8.84 14.82 6.63
C ASN A 83 -8.32 13.39 6.80
N ARG A 84 -7.93 12.72 5.71
CA ARG A 84 -6.89 11.69 5.88
C ARG A 84 -5.62 12.41 6.27
N LYS A 85 -5.44 12.64 7.57
CA LYS A 85 -4.19 13.02 8.22
C LYS A 85 -3.13 11.95 7.93
N GLY A 86 -2.66 11.88 6.69
CA GLY A 86 -1.29 11.52 6.40
C GLY A 86 -0.49 12.79 6.62
N PHE A 87 0.41 12.77 7.60
CA PHE A 87 1.31 13.88 7.97
C PHE A 87 0.74 14.98 8.90
N ALA A 88 0.27 14.58 10.08
CA ALA A 88 0.53 15.38 11.28
C ALA A 88 1.19 14.49 12.33
N GLY A 89 2.53 14.43 12.32
CA GLY A 89 3.32 13.87 13.41
C GLY A 89 4.39 12.85 13.00
N CYS A 90 5.46 13.30 12.34
CA CYS A 90 6.78 12.78 12.70
C CYS A 90 7.35 13.75 13.76
N GLY A 91 7.45 13.31 15.03
CA GLY A 91 8.04 14.05 16.16
C GLY A 91 7.01 14.80 17.01
N TYR A 92 6.86 14.63 18.32
CA TYR A 92 7.72 14.10 19.38
C TYR A 92 6.95 13.03 20.18
N GLY A 93 7.37 11.78 20.10
CA GLY A 93 6.78 10.68 20.86
C GLY A 93 7.49 9.38 20.53
N ALA A 94 8.27 8.87 21.47
CA ALA A 94 9.04 7.65 21.32
C ALA A 94 8.10 6.46 21.08
N GLY A 95 8.03 5.92 19.86
CA GLY A 95 7.15 4.76 19.64
C GLY A 95 6.93 4.22 18.23
N CYS A 96 7.63 4.68 17.18
CA CYS A 96 7.44 4.13 15.84
C CYS A 96 8.77 3.89 15.10
N ARG A 97 9.53 2.91 15.59
CA ARG A 97 10.43 2.10 14.76
C ARG A 97 10.12 0.63 15.02
N HIS A 98 9.40 0.00 14.10
CA HIS A 98 9.48 -1.45 13.95
C HIS A 98 10.81 -1.74 13.22
N GLY A 99 11.81 -2.16 13.99
CA GLY A 99 13.15 -2.53 13.52
C GLY A 99 14.20 -2.08 14.53
N PHE A 100 14.84 -3.05 15.19
CA PHE A 100 15.66 -2.97 16.41
C PHE A 100 14.85 -3.00 17.70
N GLY A 101 14.54 -4.21 18.16
CA GLY A 101 14.02 -4.44 19.50
C GLY A 101 15.07 -4.13 20.59
N PRO A 102 14.65 -3.92 21.84
CA PRO A 102 15.55 -4.06 22.96
C PRO A 102 15.76 -5.55 23.20
N GLY A 103 16.97 -6.02 22.97
CA GLY A 103 17.41 -7.33 23.41
C GLY A 103 17.39 -7.41 24.94
N TYR A 104 16.24 -7.74 25.50
CA TYR A 104 16.09 -8.41 26.78
C TYR A 104 15.07 -9.52 26.55
N GLY A 105 15.55 -10.63 25.99
CA GLY A 105 14.77 -11.83 25.82
C GLY A 105 14.41 -12.42 27.18
N ALA A 106 13.23 -12.09 27.70
CA ALA A 106 12.52 -12.93 28.65
C ALA A 106 11.91 -14.11 27.88
N GLY A 107 12.77 -15.04 27.46
CA GLY A 107 12.37 -16.33 26.93
C GLY A 107 12.05 -17.28 28.09
N ALA A 108 10.80 -17.28 28.55
CA ALA A 108 10.25 -18.45 29.20
C ALA A 108 9.98 -19.50 28.11
N GLY A 109 10.85 -20.51 27.99
CA GLY A 109 10.61 -21.61 27.07
C GLY A 109 11.80 -22.53 26.86
N MET A 110 11.70 -23.72 27.46
CA MET A 110 12.38 -24.96 27.04
C MET A 110 13.89 -25.09 27.27
N GLN A 111 14.18 -25.74 28.39
CA GLN A 111 15.33 -26.61 28.62
C GLN A 111 15.67 -27.45 27.37
N HIS A 112 16.94 -27.53 26.97
CA HIS A 112 17.62 -28.80 26.64
C HIS A 112 19.11 -28.59 26.27
N ARG A 113 19.94 -29.44 26.89
CA ARG A 113 21.32 -29.87 26.56
C ARG A 113 22.50 -28.97 26.94
N ARG A 114 23.06 -29.30 28.11
CA ARG A 114 24.44 -29.77 28.33
C ARG A 114 25.52 -29.18 27.41
N GLY A 115 26.19 -28.12 27.87
CA GLY A 115 27.58 -27.85 27.51
C GLY A 115 28.50 -28.58 28.49
N ALA A 116 29.15 -29.65 28.02
CA ALA A 116 30.27 -30.27 28.73
C ALA A 116 31.52 -29.41 28.54
N GLY A 117 32.40 -29.46 29.54
CA GLY A 117 33.47 -28.52 29.79
C GLY A 117 34.55 -28.42 28.70
N TRP A 118 35.20 -27.26 28.73
CA TRP A 118 36.55 -27.04 28.25
C TRP A 118 37.53 -27.93 29.04
N ASN A 119 38.47 -28.58 28.36
CA ASN A 119 39.88 -28.63 28.74
C ASN A 119 40.74 -29.32 27.67
N GLN A 120 41.89 -28.67 27.41
CA GLN A 120 43.20 -29.12 26.91
C GLN A 120 43.31 -30.36 26.01
#